data_AF-A0A1Y3BTN6-F1
#
_entry.id   AF-A0A1Y3BTN6-F1
#
_cell.length_a   1.000
_cell.length_b   1.000
_cell.length_c   1.000
_cell.angle_alpha   90.00
_cell.angle_beta   90.00
_cell.angle_gamma   90.00
#
_symmetry.space_group_name_H-M   'P 1'
#
loop_
_entity.id
_entity.type
_entity.pdbx_description
1 polymer ?
#
loop_
_entity_poly.entity_id
_entity_poly.type
_entity_poly.pdbx_seq_one_letter_code
_entity_poly.pdbx_strand_id
1 'polypeptide(L)'
;MSIILTNLRVRLYNVHYCWGNYEQMLKRYGRKSIKNLTIVITGCNSGIGKETARELYRHGARVIMANRNRLQTEQVIQEFQKQYPSSDGQLIFKHLDLTSMDSVNRFSQDIISSEPRLDILISNAAVFGAPISLTDDHFELNMQLC
;
A
#
# COMPACT_ATOMS: atom_id res chain seq x y z
N MET A 1 -4.82 -18.17 -9.98
CA MET A 1 -6.26 -17.92 -9.79
C MET A 1 -6.54 -16.50 -10.26
N SER A 2 -6.95 -16.37 -11.52
CA SER A 2 -7.25 -15.10 -12.19
C SER A 2 -8.74 -14.81 -12.05
N ILE A 3 -9.16 -13.53 -12.13
CA ILE A 3 -10.54 -13.00 -12.04
C ILE A 3 -10.95 -12.76 -10.56
N ILE A 4 -11.02 -11.54 -10.00
CA ILE A 4 -11.96 -10.42 -10.29
C ILE A 4 -11.26 -9.07 -9.99
N LEU A 5 -10.87 -8.30 -11.01
CA LEU A 5 -10.64 -6.85 -10.94
C LEU A 5 -11.33 -6.13 -12.11
N THR A 6 -12.40 -6.70 -12.67
CA THR A 6 -12.99 -6.31 -13.95
C THR A 6 -13.56 -4.89 -14.00
N ASN A 7 -13.78 -4.23 -12.85
CA ASN A 7 -14.26 -2.84 -12.80
C ASN A 7 -13.23 -1.81 -12.30
N LEU A 8 -12.04 -2.25 -11.86
CA LEU A 8 -10.96 -1.35 -11.43
C LEU A 8 -9.76 -1.54 -12.36
N ARG A 9 -9.42 -0.51 -13.14
CA ARG A 9 -8.14 -0.46 -13.85
C ARG A 9 -7.00 -0.22 -12.86
N VAL A 10 -6.61 -1.28 -12.13
CA VAL A 10 -5.49 -1.25 -11.20
C VAL A 10 -4.19 -1.38 -11.96
N ARG A 11 -3.23 -0.49 -11.72
CA ARG A 11 -1.86 -0.64 -12.20
C ARG A 11 -0.95 -1.10 -11.05
N LEU A 12 -0.25 -2.21 -11.24
CA LEU A 12 0.62 -2.85 -10.24
C LEU A 12 2.03 -2.24 -10.25
N TYR A 13 2.62 -2.04 -9.06
CA TYR A 13 4.01 -1.63 -8.84
C TYR A 13 4.66 -2.48 -7.77
N ASN A 14 5.87 -2.95 -8.07
CA ASN A 14 6.80 -3.40 -7.06
C ASN A 14 7.68 -2.21 -6.66
N VAL A 15 8.04 -2.11 -5.38
CA VAL A 15 9.00 -1.10 -4.89
C VAL A 15 10.41 -1.47 -5.34
N HIS A 16 10.68 -1.32 -6.63
CA HIS A 16 12.01 -0.93 -7.11
C HIS A 16 12.06 0.60 -7.20
N TYR A 17 11.72 1.27 -6.10
CA TYR A 17 11.92 2.72 -5.92
C TYR A 17 13.03 2.97 -4.90
N CYS A 18 14.16 2.32 -5.11
CA CYS A 18 15.42 2.87 -4.67
C CYS A 18 15.85 3.90 -5.73
N TRP A 19 15.76 5.19 -5.38
CA TRP A 19 16.42 6.33 -6.05
C TRP A 19 15.80 6.93 -7.34
N GLY A 20 14.51 6.72 -7.59
CA GLY A 20 13.80 7.35 -8.72
C GLY A 20 12.71 8.32 -8.27
N ASN A 21 12.93 9.63 -8.46
CA ASN A 21 11.96 10.72 -8.27
C ASN A 21 10.52 10.29 -8.68
N TYR A 22 9.49 10.52 -7.83
CA TYR A 22 8.09 10.20 -8.15
C TYR A 22 7.61 10.86 -9.47
N GLU A 23 8.30 11.89 -9.93
CA GLU A 23 8.15 12.46 -11.28
C GLU A 23 8.35 11.42 -12.41
N GLN A 24 9.27 10.46 -12.24
CA GLN A 24 9.45 9.37 -13.20
C GLN A 24 8.25 8.42 -13.21
N MET A 25 7.68 8.15 -12.03
CA MET A 25 6.41 7.42 -11.91
C MET A 25 5.34 8.19 -12.69
N LEU A 26 5.12 9.47 -12.37
CA LEU A 26 4.14 10.33 -13.05
C LEU A 26 4.30 10.34 -14.58
N LYS A 27 5.53 10.52 -15.06
CA LYS A 27 5.86 10.51 -16.50
C LYS A 27 5.49 9.18 -17.17
N ARG A 28 5.78 8.05 -16.53
CA ARG A 28 5.39 6.72 -17.02
C ARG A 28 3.86 6.55 -17.10
N TYR A 29 3.10 7.27 -16.26
CA TYR A 29 1.64 7.27 -16.28
C TYR A 29 0.99 8.34 -17.15
N GLY A 30 1.78 9.19 -17.82
CA GLY A 30 1.24 10.38 -18.50
C GLY A 30 0.48 11.29 -17.54
N ARG A 31 0.80 11.25 -16.25
CA ARG A 31 0.20 12.08 -15.20
C ARG A 31 1.13 13.25 -14.92
N LYS A 32 0.54 14.41 -14.59
CA LYS A 32 1.28 15.63 -14.21
C LYS A 32 1.37 15.83 -12.70
N SER A 33 0.61 15.06 -11.92
CA SER A 33 0.53 15.20 -10.47
C SER A 33 0.04 13.92 -9.82
N ILE A 34 0.48 13.66 -8.58
CA ILE A 34 -0.05 12.57 -7.74
C ILE A 34 -1.32 12.97 -6.99
N LYS A 35 -1.71 14.25 -7.04
CA LYS A 35 -2.97 14.71 -6.44
C LYS A 35 -4.14 13.92 -7.03
N ASN A 36 -5.11 13.57 -6.19
CA ASN A 36 -6.30 12.77 -6.57
C ASN A 36 -5.99 11.35 -7.08
N LEU A 37 -4.77 10.83 -6.86
CA LEU A 37 -4.49 9.41 -7.01
C LEU A 37 -4.88 8.68 -5.73
N THR A 38 -5.58 7.55 -5.88
CA THR A 38 -5.80 6.59 -4.79
C THR A 38 -4.75 5.49 -4.91
N ILE A 39 -3.92 5.37 -3.89
CA ILE A 39 -2.73 4.51 -3.89
C ILE A 39 -2.81 3.56 -2.70
N VAL A 40 -2.70 2.26 -2.94
CA VAL A 40 -2.54 1.25 -1.86
C VAL A 40 -1.06 0.94 -1.69
N ILE A 41 -0.58 0.88 -0.46
CA ILE A 41 0.77 0.43 -0.13
C ILE A 41 0.68 -0.67 0.92
N THR A 42 1.30 -1.82 0.66
CA THR A 42 1.37 -2.92 1.63
C THR A 42 2.56 -2.73 2.59
N GLY A 43 2.40 -3.05 3.89
CA GLY A 43 3.54 -3.05 4.83
C GLY A 43 4.19 -1.68 5.04
N CYS A 44 3.39 -0.62 5.11
CA CYS A 44 3.85 0.77 5.10
C CYS A 44 3.82 1.49 6.46
N ASN A 45 3.78 0.73 7.55
CA ASN A 45 3.88 1.24 8.93
C ASN A 45 5.35 1.34 9.41
N SER A 46 6.31 0.85 8.62
CA SER A 46 7.76 0.96 8.88
C SER A 46 8.57 0.98 7.57
N GLY A 47 9.88 1.22 7.69
CA GLY A 47 10.84 1.07 6.58
C GLY A 47 10.51 1.88 5.32
N ILE A 48 10.81 1.29 4.16
CA ILE A 48 10.64 1.93 2.85
C ILE A 48 9.17 2.28 2.58
N GLY A 49 8.24 1.41 2.97
CA GLY A 49 6.81 1.65 2.82
C GLY A 49 6.34 2.87 3.61
N LYS A 50 6.84 3.06 4.84
CA LYS A 50 6.53 4.26 5.66
C LYS A 50 7.00 5.54 4.96
N GLU A 51 8.26 5.57 4.50
CA GLU A 51 8.80 6.75 3.80
C GLU A 51 8.10 7.02 2.47
N THR A 52 7.71 5.97 1.75
CA THR A 52 6.92 6.08 0.52
C THR A 52 5.54 6.68 0.80
N ALA A 53 4.86 6.20 1.84
CA ALA A 53 3.58 6.77 2.27
C ALA A 53 3.73 8.24 2.67
N ARG A 54 4.82 8.60 3.37
CA ARG A 54 5.15 9.97 3.78
C ARG A 54 5.26 10.90 2.58
N GLU A 55 6.07 10.56 1.59
CA GLU A 55 6.29 11.39 0.40
C GLU A 55 5.03 11.52 -0.46
N LEU A 56 4.29 10.43 -0.67
CA LEU A 56 3.03 10.46 -1.42
C LEU A 56 1.97 11.32 -0.70
N TYR A 57 1.86 11.18 0.62
CA TYR A 57 0.98 12.04 1.41
C TYR A 57 1.39 13.50 1.33
N ARG A 58 2.69 13.81 1.54
CA ARG A 58 3.23 15.18 1.47
C ARG A 58 2.91 15.89 0.16
N HIS A 59 2.87 15.15 -0.94
CA HIS A 59 2.59 15.66 -2.28
C HIS A 59 1.10 15.60 -2.68
N GLY A 60 0.20 15.25 -1.76
CA GLY A 60 -1.25 15.38 -1.91
C GLY A 60 -1.96 14.14 -2.48
N ALA A 61 -1.35 12.96 -2.44
CA ALA A 61 -2.04 11.72 -2.79
C ALA A 61 -2.96 11.24 -1.67
N ARG A 62 -3.94 10.40 -2.04
CA ARG A 62 -4.71 9.59 -1.10
C ARG A 62 -4.03 8.23 -0.98
N VAL A 63 -3.52 7.92 0.21
CA VAL A 63 -2.76 6.69 0.50
C VAL A 63 -3.56 5.79 1.43
N ILE A 64 -3.88 4.61 0.95
CA ILE A 64 -4.42 3.50 1.71
C ILE A 64 -3.23 2.70 2.25
N MET A 65 -3.01 2.81 3.56
CA MET A 65 -1.98 2.13 4.31
C MET A 65 -2.46 0.74 4.70
N ALA A 66 -2.05 -0.28 3.95
CA ALA A 66 -2.53 -1.65 4.10
C ALA A 66 -1.53 -2.52 4.87
N ASN A 67 -1.85 -2.88 6.10
CA ASN A 67 -1.03 -3.77 6.94
C ASN A 67 -1.84 -4.32 8.13
N ARG A 68 -1.20 -5.17 8.94
CA ARG A 68 -1.82 -5.83 10.11
C ARG A 68 -1.92 -4.98 11.38
N ASN A 69 -1.09 -3.95 11.53
CA ASN A 69 -0.98 -3.21 12.80
C ASN A 69 -1.69 -1.84 12.73
N ARG A 70 -2.96 -1.84 13.12
CA ARG A 70 -3.80 -0.63 13.18
C ARG A 70 -3.20 0.46 14.06
N LEU A 71 -2.86 0.14 15.30
CA LEU A 71 -2.40 1.12 16.28
C LEU A 71 -1.12 1.82 15.84
N GLN A 72 -0.14 1.05 15.35
CA GLN A 72 1.11 1.62 14.85
C GLN A 72 0.87 2.46 13.59
N THR A 73 -0.03 2.03 12.71
CA THR A 73 -0.37 2.82 11.51
C THR A 73 -1.05 4.13 11.88
N GLU A 74 -1.98 4.13 12.83
CA GLU A 74 -2.66 5.34 13.31
C GLU A 74 -1.65 6.35 13.92
N GLN A 75 -0.63 5.87 14.63
CA GLN A 75 0.47 6.72 15.12
C GLN A 75 1.27 7.36 13.98
N VAL A 76 1.61 6.58 12.94
CA VAL A 76 2.31 7.08 11.75
C VAL A 76 1.45 8.11 10.99
N ILE A 77 0.13 7.89 10.91
CA ILE A 77 -0.80 8.85 10.30
C ILE A 77 -0.78 10.18 11.06
N GLN A 78 -0.86 10.14 12.38
CA GLN A 78 -0.80 11.35 13.21
C GLN A 78 0.56 12.07 13.09
N GLU A 79 1.66 11.32 13.03
CA GLU A 79 3.00 11.85 12.78
C GLU A 79 3.05 12.62 11.46
N PHE A 80 2.57 12.02 10.36
CA PHE A 80 2.58 12.65 9.04
C PHE A 80 1.67 13.88 8.97
N GLN A 81 0.48 13.82 9.55
CA GLN A 81 -0.44 14.95 9.62
C GLN A 81 0.15 16.14 10.38
N LYS A 82 0.90 15.89 11.47
CA LYS A 82 1.64 16.92 12.20
C LYS A 82 2.82 17.48 11.41
N GLN A 83 3.54 16.62 10.68
CA GLN A 83 4.72 17.02 9.91
C GLN A 83 4.35 17.82 8.64
N TYR A 84 3.20 17.52 8.03
CA TYR A 84 2.72 18.16 6.80
C TYR A 84 1.28 18.68 6.96
N PRO A 85 1.08 19.73 7.80
CA PRO A 85 -0.26 20.27 8.07
C PRO A 85 -0.90 20.93 6.83
N SER A 86 -0.09 21.36 5.86
CA SER A 86 -0.55 21.98 4.61
C SER A 86 -0.77 20.98 3.47
N SER A 87 -0.67 19.66 3.73
CA SER A 87 -0.92 18.67 2.69
C SER A 87 -2.41 18.54 2.39
N ASP A 88 -2.77 18.50 1.10
CA ASP A 88 -4.11 18.14 0.63
C ASP A 88 -4.32 16.61 0.58
N GLY A 89 -3.33 15.83 1.02
CA GLY A 89 -3.33 14.37 0.97
C GLY A 89 -4.29 13.74 1.97
N GLN A 90 -4.52 12.44 1.82
CA GLN A 90 -5.33 11.65 2.75
C GLN A 90 -4.60 10.37 3.11
N LEU A 91 -4.67 9.95 4.38
CA LEU A 91 -4.12 8.71 4.87
C LEU A 91 -5.23 7.87 5.47
N ILE A 92 -5.34 6.62 5.05
CA ILE A 92 -6.39 5.70 5.52
C ILE A 92 -5.76 4.37 5.85
N PHE A 93 -6.01 3.88 7.06
CA PHE A 93 -5.68 2.51 7.41
C PHE A 93 -6.75 1.56 6.85
N LYS A 94 -6.30 0.47 6.20
CA LYS A 94 -7.13 -0.72 5.93
C LYS A 94 -6.36 -1.96 6.39
N HIS A 95 -7.05 -2.86 7.09
CA HIS A 95 -6.41 -4.07 7.59
C HIS A 95 -6.07 -5.01 6.44
N LEU A 96 -4.82 -5.46 6.39
CA LEU A 96 -4.33 -6.48 5.47
C LEU A 96 -3.26 -7.32 6.14
N ASP A 97 -3.56 -8.60 6.35
CA ASP A 97 -2.58 -9.61 6.67
C ASP A 97 -2.28 -10.46 5.43
N LEU A 98 -1.03 -10.45 4.98
CA LEU A 98 -0.61 -11.20 3.80
C LEU A 98 -0.32 -12.67 4.11
N THR A 99 -0.24 -13.06 5.39
CA THR A 99 -0.12 -14.48 5.79
C THR A 99 -1.47 -15.21 5.82
N SER A 100 -2.55 -14.57 5.36
CA SER A 100 -3.89 -15.14 5.33
C SER A 100 -4.60 -14.76 4.02
N MET A 101 -4.88 -15.75 3.17
CA MET A 101 -5.63 -15.56 1.93
C MET A 101 -7.04 -15.05 2.18
N ASP A 102 -7.65 -15.43 3.31
CA ASP A 102 -8.93 -14.87 3.76
C ASP A 102 -8.83 -13.38 4.10
N SER A 103 -7.72 -12.94 4.71
CA SER A 103 -7.49 -11.51 4.90
C SER A 103 -7.29 -10.78 3.58
N VAL A 104 -6.57 -11.36 2.62
CA VAL A 104 -6.39 -10.79 1.27
C VAL A 104 -7.74 -10.64 0.58
N ASN A 105 -8.58 -11.69 0.60
CA ASN A 105 -9.90 -11.68 -0.01
C ASN A 105 -10.81 -10.59 0.61
N ARG A 106 -10.85 -10.49 1.94
CA ARG A 106 -11.62 -9.44 2.63
C ARG A 106 -11.12 -8.03 2.27
N PHE A 107 -9.81 -7.83 2.23
CA PHE A 107 -9.22 -6.56 1.82
C PHE A 107 -9.59 -6.21 0.38
N SER A 108 -9.50 -7.16 -0.55
CA SER A 108 -9.89 -6.95 -1.95
C SER A 108 -11.37 -6.60 -2.09
N GLN A 109 -12.27 -7.28 -1.37
CA GLN A 109 -13.70 -6.97 -1.36
C GLN A 109 -13.97 -5.57 -0.80
N ASP A 110 -13.31 -5.21 0.31
CA ASP A 110 -13.40 -3.88 0.90
C ASP A 110 -12.97 -2.80 -0.11
N ILE A 111 -11.82 -2.95 -0.75
CA ILE A 111 -11.35 -2.01 -1.80
C ILE A 111 -12.34 -1.89 -2.97
N ILE A 112 -12.84 -3.01 -3.49
CA ILE A 112 -13.80 -3.02 -4.60
C ILE A 112 -15.10 -2.31 -4.21
N SER A 113 -15.53 -2.45 -2.96
CA SER A 113 -16.78 -1.85 -2.47
C SER A 113 -16.64 -0.39 -2.04
N SER A 114 -15.48 0.02 -1.51
CA SER A 114 -15.29 1.32 -0.87
C SER A 114 -14.61 2.35 -1.76
N GLU A 115 -13.80 1.92 -2.73
CA GLU A 115 -13.02 2.84 -3.55
C GLU A 115 -13.57 2.91 -4.98
N PRO A 116 -13.95 4.11 -5.47
CA PRO A 116 -14.47 4.27 -6.84
C PRO A 116 -13.39 4.00 -7.90
N ARG A 117 -12.11 4.11 -7.52
CA ARG A 117 -10.95 3.80 -8.36
C ARG A 117 -9.73 3.49 -7.49
N LEU A 118 -8.88 2.60 -8.00
CA LEU A 118 -7.53 2.37 -7.50
C LEU A 118 -6.55 2.66 -8.63
N ASP A 119 -5.68 3.65 -8.46
CA ASP A 119 -4.75 4.07 -9.50
C ASP A 119 -3.44 3.27 -9.47
N ILE A 120 -2.94 3.00 -8.26
CA ILE A 120 -1.60 2.45 -8.01
C ILE A 120 -1.68 1.46 -6.84
N LEU A 121 -1.19 0.23 -7.04
CA LEU A 121 -0.88 -0.71 -5.96
C LEU A 121 0.64 -0.82 -5.82
N ILE A 122 1.16 -0.52 -4.63
CA ILE A 122 2.57 -0.67 -4.28
C ILE A 122 2.73 -1.91 -3.40
N SER A 123 3.22 -3.00 -3.98
CA SER A 123 3.61 -4.22 -3.27
C SER A 123 4.97 -3.99 -2.61
N ASN A 124 4.94 -3.70 -1.31
CA ASN A 124 6.11 -3.35 -0.51
C ASN A 124 6.34 -4.29 0.68
N ALA A 125 5.27 -4.81 1.27
CA ALA A 125 5.39 -5.76 2.38
C ALA A 125 6.24 -6.96 1.96
N ALA A 126 7.22 -7.28 2.78
CA ALA A 126 8.06 -8.46 2.65
C ALA A 126 8.60 -8.83 4.03
N VAL A 127 8.93 -10.10 4.21
CA VAL A 127 9.70 -10.60 5.34
C VAL A 127 10.89 -11.35 4.78
N PHE A 128 12.06 -11.14 5.39
CA PHE A 128 13.28 -11.83 5.02
C PHE A 128 13.97 -12.35 6.28
N GLY A 129 14.44 -13.59 6.23
CA GLY A 129 15.18 -14.22 7.33
C GLY A 129 14.32 -14.64 8.52
N ALA A 130 13.00 -14.75 8.35
CA ALA A 130 12.15 -15.39 9.36
C ALA A 130 12.45 -16.90 9.40
N PRO A 131 12.37 -17.55 10.58
CA PRO A 131 12.46 -19.01 10.66
C PRO A 131 11.47 -19.66 9.69
N ILE A 132 11.88 -20.80 9.10
CA ILE A 132 10.98 -21.59 8.25
C ILE A 132 9.77 -21.97 9.08
N SER A 133 8.61 -21.47 8.66
CA SER A 133 7.32 -21.74 9.28
C SER A 133 6.24 -21.73 8.22
N LEU A 134 5.09 -22.30 8.56
CA LEU A 134 3.92 -22.26 7.72
C LEU A 134 2.99 -21.13 8.19
N THR A 135 2.34 -20.49 7.23
CA THR A 135 1.18 -19.65 7.48
C THR A 135 -0.05 -20.49 7.79
N ASP A 136 -1.15 -19.86 8.20
CA ASP A 136 -2.44 -20.54 8.39
C ASP A 136 -2.97 -21.16 7.08
N ASP A 137 -2.51 -20.65 5.93
CA ASP A 137 -2.81 -21.19 4.60
C ASP A 137 -1.90 -22.37 4.21
N HIS A 138 -1.01 -22.82 5.11
CA HIS A 138 -0.07 -23.92 4.91
C HIS A 138 0.97 -23.68 3.80
N PHE A 139 1.26 -22.41 3.49
CA PHE A 139 2.40 -22.03 2.65
C PHE A 139 3.60 -21.65 3.50
N GLU A 140 4.80 -21.77 2.93
CA GLU A 140 6.00 -21.27 3.60
C GLU A 140 5.91 -19.74 3.77
N LEU A 141 6.18 -19.27 4.99
CA LEU A 141 5.97 -17.89 5.42
C LEU A 141 6.69 -16.88 4.53
N ASN A 142 7.97 -17.10 4.24
CA ASN A 142 8.74 -16.16 3.43
C ASN A 142 8.18 -16.12 1.99
N MET A 143 7.85 -17.27 1.40
CA MET A 143 7.27 -17.36 0.05
C MET A 143 5.90 -16.69 -0.09
N GLN A 144 5.03 -16.78 0.92
CA GLN A 144 3.71 -16.15 0.86
C GLN A 144 3.77 -14.63 1.03
N LEU A 145 4.76 -14.12 1.75
CA LEU A 145 4.93 -12.69 2.02
C LEU A 145 5.79 -11.94 0.99
N CYS A 146 6.44 -12.65 0.06
CA CYS A 146 7.30 -12.07 -0.99
C CYS A 146 6.54 -11.63 -2.25
#